data_AF-W5YTA7-F1
#
_entry.id   AF-W5YTA7-F1
#
_cell.length_a   1.000
_cell.length_b   1.000
_cell.length_c   1.000
_cell.angle_alpha   90.00
_cell.angle_beta   90.00
_cell.angle_gamma   90.00
#
_symmetry.space_group_name_H-M   'P 1'
#
loop_
_entity.id
_entity.type
_entity.pdbx_description
1 polymer ?
#
loop_
_entity_poly.entity_id
_entity_poly.type
_entity_poly.pdbx_seq_one_letter_code
_entity_poly.pdbx_strand_id
1 'polypeptide(L)'
;MTQIDTGTNNFLRPTTPAQLRAAVTDAYYLPVGGTAAAATKLATARTITLDGDVTGSASFDGSSNVTLSASVVATEHNHNTLYYTKAEVDALVAAAGEKPGMIKLWSGSLASIPGGYALCDGTQGTPPLADKFVIGAGGAYAVGDVGGSKDAVVVAHTHGASSNSTGSHSHSGTTASGGTHSHTTAIKVSSSNSALSAVWTTSFGYTSAGGSRVGGVSNDSYTAYYPYTSSGGAHSHTFSTNTTGSHTHTITVDSEGESGIDKNLPPYYALAYIMKL
;
A
#
# COMPACT_ATOMS: atom_id res chain seq x y z
N MET A 1 38.38 -23.94 -124.94
CA MET A 1 37.58 -25.10 -124.50
C MET A 1 37.38 -24.95 -123.01
N THR A 2 36.15 -24.65 -122.64
CA THR A 2 35.67 -24.20 -121.35
C THR A 2 35.65 -25.38 -120.38
N GLN A 3 36.35 -25.30 -119.25
CA GLN A 3 36.10 -26.18 -118.12
C GLN A 3 35.28 -25.38 -117.11
N ILE A 4 33.96 -25.59 -117.15
CA ILE A 4 33.06 -25.18 -116.08
C ILE A 4 33.13 -26.29 -115.04
N ASP A 5 33.81 -26.04 -113.93
CA ASP A 5 33.74 -26.86 -112.73
C ASP A 5 32.44 -26.51 -112.00
N THR A 6 31.54 -27.49 -111.88
CA THR A 6 30.24 -27.36 -111.21
C THR A 6 30.30 -27.72 -109.72
N GLY A 7 31.47 -27.65 -109.09
CA GLY A 7 31.63 -27.81 -107.64
C GLY A 7 31.42 -26.50 -106.88
N THR A 8 30.52 -26.52 -105.90
CA THR A 8 30.09 -25.42 -105.02
C THR A 8 31.16 -24.80 -104.10
N ASN A 9 32.45 -24.92 -104.40
CA ASN A 9 33.54 -24.21 -103.73
C ASN A 9 34.58 -23.72 -104.76
N ASN A 10 34.27 -22.58 -105.38
CA ASN A 10 35.09 -21.92 -106.39
C ASN A 10 36.32 -21.22 -105.74
N PHE A 11 37.24 -22.00 -105.19
CA PHE A 11 38.55 -21.52 -104.75
C PHE A 11 39.50 -21.47 -105.95
N LEU A 12 39.19 -20.61 -106.93
CA LEU A 12 40.11 -20.36 -108.04
C LEU A 12 41.35 -19.68 -107.47
N ARG A 13 42.47 -20.41 -107.43
CA ARG A 13 43.76 -19.85 -107.05
C ARG A 13 44.06 -18.67 -108.00
N PRO A 14 44.23 -17.43 -107.51
CA PRO A 14 44.48 -16.29 -108.39
C PRO A 14 45.73 -16.54 -109.22
N THR A 15 45.61 -16.60 -110.54
CA THR A 15 46.73 -16.91 -111.44
C THR A 15 47.34 -15.67 -112.08
N THR A 16 46.71 -14.50 -111.89
CA THR A 16 47.20 -13.22 -112.41
C THR A 16 47.46 -12.21 -111.30
N PRO A 17 48.45 -11.30 -111.46
CA PRO A 17 48.72 -10.25 -110.48
C PRO A 17 47.53 -9.33 -110.19
N ALA A 18 46.61 -9.17 -111.16
CA ALA A 18 45.38 -8.41 -110.99
C ALA A 18 44.37 -9.13 -110.09
N GLN A 19 44.21 -10.44 -110.23
CA GLN A 19 43.37 -11.26 -109.36
C GLN A 19 43.96 -11.38 -107.95
N LEU A 20 45.28 -11.43 -107.81
CA LEU A 20 45.96 -11.44 -106.52
C LEU A 20 45.76 -10.11 -105.76
N ARG A 21 45.85 -8.97 -106.46
CA ARG A 21 45.61 -7.64 -105.89
C ARG A 21 44.15 -7.43 -105.49
N ALA A 22 43.20 -7.95 -106.26
CA ALA A 22 41.78 -7.92 -105.91
C ALA A 22 41.49 -8.75 -104.65
N ALA A 23 42.14 -9.91 -104.49
CA ALA A 23 41.96 -10.78 -103.32
C ALA A 23 42.49 -10.19 -102.01
N VAL A 24 43.47 -9.28 -102.05
CA VAL A 24 44.02 -8.60 -100.86
C VAL A 24 43.12 -7.42 -100.42
N THR A 25 42.26 -6.93 -101.31
CA THR A 25 41.28 -5.87 -101.03
C THR A 25 39.84 -6.38 -100.88
N ASP A 26 39.62 -7.68 -101.08
CA ASP A 26 38.31 -8.32 -101.02
C ASP A 26 37.91 -8.58 -99.56
N ALA A 27 36.70 -8.16 -99.19
CA ALA A 27 36.14 -8.32 -97.84
C ALA A 27 35.96 -9.79 -97.43
N TYR A 28 36.18 -10.72 -98.35
CA TYR A 28 36.06 -12.16 -98.14
C TYR A 28 37.28 -12.79 -97.42
N TYR A 29 38.44 -12.11 -97.41
CA TYR A 29 39.66 -12.65 -96.78
C TYR A 29 40.18 -11.74 -95.68
N LEU A 30 40.26 -12.29 -94.46
CA LEU A 30 41.02 -11.67 -93.37
C LEU A 30 42.52 -11.91 -93.61
N PRO A 31 43.37 -10.87 -93.53
CA PRO A 31 44.81 -11.07 -93.64
C PRO A 31 45.32 -11.92 -92.46
N VAL A 32 46.49 -12.56 -92.62
CA VAL A 32 47.14 -13.30 -91.54
C VAL A 32 47.39 -12.36 -90.36
N GLY A 33 46.79 -12.65 -89.21
CA GLY A 33 46.83 -11.79 -88.02
C GLY A 33 45.85 -10.61 -88.04
N GLY A 34 44.98 -10.50 -89.05
CA GLY A 34 43.95 -9.47 -89.16
C GLY A 34 42.71 -9.75 -88.32
N THR A 35 42.10 -8.68 -87.79
CA THR A 35 40.82 -8.73 -87.08
C THR A 35 39.68 -8.39 -88.03
N ALA A 36 38.56 -9.13 -87.98
CA ALA A 36 37.39 -8.83 -88.80
C ALA A 36 36.79 -7.45 -88.46
N ALA A 37 36.46 -6.65 -89.49
CA ALA A 37 35.87 -5.32 -89.32
C ALA A 37 34.47 -5.35 -88.66
N ALA A 38 33.75 -6.45 -88.82
CA ALA A 38 32.52 -6.78 -88.10
C ALA A 38 32.39 -8.29 -87.95
N ALA A 39 32.09 -8.78 -86.75
CA ALA A 39 31.75 -10.18 -86.52
C ALA A 39 30.23 -10.35 -86.68
N THR A 40 29.79 -11.25 -87.55
CA THR A 40 28.39 -11.72 -87.57
C THR A 40 28.17 -12.72 -86.44
N LYS A 41 26.92 -12.93 -86.02
CA LYS A 41 26.57 -13.92 -85.01
C LYS A 41 27.21 -15.30 -85.27
N LEU A 42 27.52 -16.04 -84.21
CA LEU A 42 27.95 -17.43 -84.28
C LEU A 42 26.91 -18.24 -85.06
N ALA A 43 27.37 -19.01 -86.06
CA ALA A 43 26.51 -19.90 -86.84
C ALA A 43 25.75 -20.91 -85.97
N THR A 44 26.32 -21.26 -84.81
CA THR A 44 25.66 -22.04 -83.76
C THR A 44 25.89 -21.36 -82.42
N ALA A 45 24.80 -20.95 -81.76
CA ALA A 45 24.85 -20.37 -80.42
C ALA A 45 25.53 -21.33 -79.43
N ARG A 46 26.28 -20.78 -78.48
CA ARG A 46 26.94 -21.56 -77.43
C ARG A 46 26.32 -21.23 -76.09
N THR A 47 26.11 -22.25 -75.27
CA THR A 47 25.69 -22.07 -73.89
C THR A 47 26.91 -21.80 -73.03
N ILE A 48 26.91 -20.64 -72.37
CA ILE A 48 27.85 -20.30 -71.31
C ILE A 48 27.18 -20.76 -70.01
N THR A 49 27.74 -21.79 -69.39
CA THR A 49 27.24 -22.37 -68.13
C THR A 49 28.18 -21.99 -67.00
N LEU A 50 27.61 -21.57 -65.87
CA LEU A 50 28.29 -21.49 -64.58
C LEU A 50 28.08 -22.82 -63.85
N ASP A 51 29.16 -23.41 -63.36
CA ASP A 51 29.14 -24.62 -62.54
C ASP A 51 29.74 -24.35 -61.15
N GLY A 52 29.57 -25.31 -60.23
CA GLY A 52 29.97 -25.19 -58.83
C GLY A 52 29.01 -24.35 -57.99
N ASP A 53 29.55 -23.56 -57.07
CA ASP A 53 28.80 -22.81 -56.04
C ASP A 53 27.86 -21.74 -56.62
N VAL A 54 28.08 -21.35 -57.87
CA VAL A 54 27.25 -20.40 -58.62
C VAL A 54 26.64 -21.11 -59.81
N THR A 55 25.32 -21.10 -59.88
CA THR A 55 24.56 -21.67 -60.99
C THR A 55 24.02 -20.58 -61.89
N GLY A 56 23.96 -20.86 -63.18
CA GLY A 56 23.43 -19.93 -64.17
C GLY A 56 23.85 -20.36 -65.56
N SER A 57 23.05 -20.04 -66.56
CA SER A 57 23.46 -20.27 -67.94
C SER A 57 22.83 -19.24 -68.87
N ALA A 58 23.55 -18.89 -69.92
CA ALA A 58 23.04 -18.03 -70.98
C ALA A 58 23.51 -18.54 -72.34
N SER A 59 22.62 -18.46 -73.33
CA SER A 59 22.98 -18.73 -74.72
C SER A 59 23.54 -17.46 -75.34
N PHE A 60 24.73 -17.54 -75.96
CA PHE A 60 25.38 -16.43 -76.62
C PHE A 60 25.70 -16.79 -78.06
N ASP A 61 25.26 -15.94 -78.98
CA ASP A 61 25.62 -15.99 -80.40
C ASP A 61 26.22 -14.67 -80.91
N GLY A 62 26.30 -13.61 -80.10
CA GLY A 62 26.84 -12.32 -80.52
C GLY A 62 25.90 -11.46 -81.38
N SER A 63 24.63 -11.82 -81.54
CA SER A 63 23.62 -10.98 -82.22
C SER A 63 23.27 -9.72 -81.41
N SER A 64 23.36 -9.78 -80.07
CA SER A 64 23.11 -8.68 -79.15
C SER A 64 23.76 -8.95 -77.79
N ASN A 65 23.70 -7.97 -76.88
CA ASN A 65 24.06 -8.18 -75.48
C ASN A 65 23.13 -9.22 -74.83
N VAL A 66 23.67 -10.00 -73.89
CA VAL A 66 22.93 -11.02 -73.13
C VAL A 66 23.24 -10.85 -71.64
N THR A 67 22.23 -10.95 -70.79
CA THR A 67 22.38 -11.00 -69.34
C THR A 67 22.49 -12.45 -68.89
N LEU A 68 23.57 -12.77 -68.17
CA LEU A 68 23.71 -14.07 -67.50
C LEU A 68 23.20 -13.94 -66.07
N SER A 69 21.99 -14.45 -65.81
CA SER A 69 21.46 -14.55 -64.45
C SER A 69 22.21 -15.65 -63.70
N ALA A 70 22.82 -15.26 -62.58
CA ALA A 70 23.54 -16.16 -61.69
C ALA A 70 22.81 -16.25 -60.34
N SER A 71 22.74 -17.46 -59.79
CA SER A 71 22.21 -17.74 -58.47
C SER A 71 23.27 -18.51 -57.68
N VAL A 72 23.59 -18.02 -56.49
CA VAL A 72 24.41 -18.76 -55.54
C VAL A 72 23.51 -19.80 -54.88
N VAL A 73 23.85 -21.08 -55.00
CA VAL A 73 23.07 -22.13 -54.34
C VAL A 73 23.37 -22.04 -52.85
N ALA A 74 22.34 -21.77 -52.05
CA ALA A 74 22.46 -21.42 -50.64
C ALA A 74 23.04 -22.52 -49.72
N THR A 75 23.34 -23.71 -50.26
CA THR A 75 23.87 -24.83 -49.49
C THR A 75 25.39 -24.98 -49.54
N GLU A 76 26.11 -24.26 -50.42
CA GLU A 76 27.57 -24.41 -50.57
C GLU A 76 28.37 -23.11 -50.42
N HIS A 77 27.76 -21.93 -50.56
CA HIS A 77 28.37 -20.70 -50.05
C HIS A 77 28.18 -20.62 -48.53
N ASN A 78 28.97 -21.41 -47.82
CA ASN A 78 29.03 -21.38 -46.37
C ASN A 78 29.82 -20.15 -45.93
N HIS A 79 29.19 -19.24 -45.20
CA HIS A 79 29.94 -18.31 -44.35
C HIS A 79 30.53 -19.14 -43.23
N ASN A 80 31.74 -19.66 -43.48
CA ASN A 80 32.66 -20.35 -42.57
C ASN A 80 32.21 -20.36 -41.11
N THR A 81 32.20 -21.55 -40.49
CA THR A 81 32.01 -21.98 -39.08
C THR A 81 32.38 -21.05 -37.90
N LEU A 82 32.83 -19.83 -38.17
CA LEU A 82 33.03 -18.70 -37.28
C LEU A 82 31.76 -17.86 -37.03
N TYR A 83 30.68 -18.05 -37.81
CA TYR A 83 29.42 -17.32 -37.62
C TYR A 83 28.26 -18.30 -37.42
N TYR A 84 27.45 -18.04 -36.39
CA TYR A 84 26.21 -18.75 -36.16
C TYR A 84 25.23 -18.47 -37.31
N THR A 85 24.56 -19.51 -37.80
CA THR A 85 23.42 -19.36 -38.70
C THR A 85 22.33 -18.52 -38.02
N LYS A 86 21.45 -17.87 -38.80
CA LYS A 86 20.33 -17.11 -38.20
C LYS A 86 19.49 -17.98 -37.24
N ALA A 87 19.27 -19.24 -37.57
CA ALA A 87 18.55 -20.16 -36.70
C ALA A 87 19.29 -20.41 -35.37
N GLU A 88 20.61 -20.58 -35.41
CA GLU A 88 21.42 -20.73 -34.20
C GLU A 88 21.48 -19.43 -33.39
N VAL A 89 21.61 -18.27 -34.04
CA VAL A 89 21.54 -16.97 -33.36
C VAL A 89 20.18 -16.80 -32.71
N ASP A 90 19.08 -17.08 -33.41
CA ASP A 90 17.73 -16.95 -32.87
C ASP A 90 17.53 -17.91 -31.68
N ALA A 91 18.04 -19.14 -31.77
CA ALA A 91 18.00 -20.12 -30.68
C ALA A 91 18.82 -19.66 -29.47
N LEU A 92 20.02 -19.12 -29.70
CA LEU A 92 20.88 -18.56 -28.66
C LEU A 92 20.26 -17.32 -28.02
N VAL A 93 19.64 -16.43 -28.80
CA VAL A 93 18.93 -15.24 -28.31
C VAL A 93 17.68 -15.63 -27.54
N ALA A 94 16.95 -16.67 -27.95
CA ALA A 94 15.81 -17.19 -27.20
C ALA A 94 16.20 -17.94 -25.92
N ALA A 95 17.41 -18.53 -25.89
CA ALA A 95 17.96 -19.20 -24.71
C ALA A 95 18.60 -18.20 -23.72
N ALA A 96 19.31 -17.19 -24.23
CA ALA A 96 19.97 -16.15 -23.44
C ALA A 96 19.01 -15.02 -23.04
N GLY A 97 17.95 -14.82 -23.83
CA GLY A 97 16.90 -13.86 -23.56
C GLY A 97 16.13 -14.21 -22.29
N GLU A 98 15.78 -13.17 -21.54
CA GLU A 98 14.96 -13.34 -20.34
C GLU A 98 13.61 -13.95 -20.71
N LYS A 99 13.21 -14.97 -19.95
CA LYS A 99 11.96 -15.67 -20.19
C LYS A 99 10.76 -14.79 -19.84
N PRO A 100 9.66 -14.85 -20.63
CA PRO A 100 8.38 -14.27 -20.22
C PRO A 100 7.97 -14.73 -18.82
N GLY A 101 7.34 -13.83 -18.06
CA GLY A 101 6.91 -14.09 -16.68
C GLY A 101 7.92 -13.69 -15.60
N MET A 102 9.15 -13.33 -15.96
CA MET A 102 10.13 -12.81 -15.01
C MET A 102 9.72 -11.43 -14.50
N ILE A 103 9.69 -11.25 -13.17
CA ILE A 103 9.29 -10.00 -12.52
C ILE A 103 10.51 -9.26 -11.99
N LYS A 104 10.57 -7.96 -12.24
CA LYS A 104 11.65 -7.06 -11.82
C LYS A 104 11.10 -5.82 -11.11
N LEU A 105 11.95 -5.22 -10.28
CA LEU A 105 11.72 -3.91 -9.70
C LEU A 105 12.17 -2.82 -10.68
N TRP A 106 11.30 -1.83 -10.91
CA TRP A 106 11.52 -0.71 -11.81
C TRP A 106 11.39 0.61 -11.05
N SER A 107 12.43 1.44 -11.13
CA SER A 107 12.49 2.75 -10.46
C SER A 107 12.16 3.93 -11.36
N GLY A 108 11.97 3.69 -12.66
CA GLY A 108 11.63 4.74 -13.62
C GLY A 108 10.13 5.05 -13.65
N SER A 109 9.75 5.96 -14.55
CA SER A 109 8.33 6.30 -14.76
C SER A 109 7.55 5.11 -15.32
N LEU A 110 6.28 4.99 -14.93
CA LEU A 110 5.34 4.02 -15.50
C LEU A 110 5.09 4.28 -17.00
N ALA A 111 5.20 5.54 -17.44
CA ALA A 111 5.05 5.90 -18.85
C ALA A 111 6.27 5.50 -19.71
N SER A 112 7.39 5.16 -19.08
CA SER A 112 8.65 4.80 -19.75
C SER A 112 9.08 3.37 -19.46
N ILE A 113 8.13 2.48 -19.15
CA ILE A 113 8.43 1.05 -19.02
C ILE A 113 9.04 0.56 -20.34
N PRO A 114 10.22 -0.10 -20.31
CA PRO A 114 10.88 -0.55 -21.53
C PRO A 114 10.02 -1.51 -22.35
N GLY A 115 10.15 -1.43 -23.67
CA GLY A 115 9.49 -2.36 -24.58
C GLY A 115 9.80 -3.82 -24.22
N GLY A 116 8.79 -4.68 -24.29
CA GLY A 116 8.89 -6.08 -23.89
C GLY A 116 8.62 -6.35 -22.40
N TYR A 117 8.24 -5.33 -21.64
CA TYR A 117 7.75 -5.43 -20.26
C TYR A 117 6.37 -4.79 -20.11
N ALA A 118 5.62 -5.21 -19.09
CA ALA A 118 4.36 -4.60 -18.67
C ALA A 118 4.32 -4.40 -17.15
N LEU A 119 3.53 -3.44 -16.68
CA LEU A 119 3.25 -3.26 -15.26
C LEU A 119 2.51 -4.47 -14.71
N CYS A 120 2.87 -4.93 -13.52
CA CYS A 120 2.17 -6.00 -12.81
C CYS A 120 0.88 -5.46 -12.17
N ASP A 121 -0.14 -5.18 -12.98
CA ASP A 121 -1.43 -4.62 -12.56
C ASP A 121 -2.62 -5.56 -12.78
N GLY A 122 -2.37 -6.79 -13.25
CA GLY A 122 -3.42 -7.75 -13.60
C GLY A 122 -3.82 -7.72 -15.08
N THR A 123 -3.35 -6.74 -15.83
CA THR A 123 -3.58 -6.66 -17.27
C THR A 123 -2.48 -7.39 -18.03
N GLN A 124 -2.72 -7.69 -19.31
CA GLN A 124 -1.75 -8.36 -20.19
C GLN A 124 -1.18 -9.69 -19.63
N GLY A 125 -1.96 -10.40 -18.82
CA GLY A 125 -1.55 -11.66 -18.19
C GLY A 125 -0.55 -11.51 -17.04
N THR A 126 -0.30 -10.27 -16.58
CA THR A 126 0.57 -10.00 -15.43
C THR A 126 -0.16 -10.26 -14.11
N PRO A 127 0.55 -10.61 -13.02
CA PRO A 127 -0.05 -10.65 -11.68
C PRO A 127 -0.37 -9.22 -11.18
N PRO A 128 -1.44 -9.01 -10.39
CA PRO A 128 -1.80 -7.69 -9.85
C PRO A 128 -0.99 -7.36 -8.60
N LEU A 129 0.25 -6.88 -8.76
CA LEU A 129 1.19 -6.57 -7.66
C LEU A 129 1.24 -5.09 -7.26
N ALA A 130 0.48 -4.22 -7.92
CA ALA A 130 0.34 -2.82 -7.49
C ALA A 130 -0.14 -2.73 -6.03
N ASP A 131 0.54 -1.90 -5.23
CA ASP A 131 0.29 -1.70 -3.80
C ASP A 131 0.37 -2.97 -2.93
N LYS A 132 1.11 -3.99 -3.37
CA LYS A 132 1.31 -5.24 -2.63
C LYS A 132 2.76 -5.45 -2.22
N PHE A 133 2.93 -6.02 -1.03
CA PHE A 133 4.18 -6.62 -0.61
C PHE A 133 4.22 -8.08 -1.08
N VAL A 134 5.33 -8.50 -1.70
CA VAL A 134 5.47 -9.86 -2.25
C VAL A 134 6.02 -10.80 -1.17
N ILE A 135 5.35 -11.95 -1.01
CA ILE A 135 5.78 -13.05 -0.14
C ILE A 135 6.23 -14.26 -0.97
N GLY A 136 7.23 -14.99 -0.47
CA GLY A 136 7.70 -16.21 -1.11
C GLY A 136 6.66 -17.33 -1.07
N ALA A 137 6.30 -17.87 -2.23
CA ALA A 137 5.41 -19.03 -2.35
C ALA A 137 6.18 -20.36 -2.22
N GLY A 138 5.45 -21.46 -2.01
CA GLY A 138 6.00 -22.84 -1.98
C GLY A 138 5.86 -23.56 -0.63
N GLY A 139 5.17 -22.96 0.33
CA GLY A 139 4.87 -23.55 1.64
C GLY A 139 3.45 -23.22 2.07
N ALA A 140 3.32 -22.36 3.10
CA ALA A 140 2.02 -21.88 3.58
C ALA A 140 1.27 -20.99 2.56
N TYR A 141 1.97 -20.51 1.53
CA TYR A 141 1.44 -19.64 0.49
C TYR A 141 1.61 -20.33 -0.88
N ALA A 142 0.51 -20.48 -1.60
CA ALA A 142 0.49 -20.91 -2.99
C ALA A 142 0.83 -19.75 -3.94
N VAL A 143 1.23 -20.08 -5.17
CA VAL A 143 1.49 -19.08 -6.20
C VAL A 143 0.19 -18.36 -6.54
N GLY A 144 0.21 -17.02 -6.42
CA GLY A 144 -0.96 -16.18 -6.67
C GLY A 144 -1.83 -15.90 -5.46
N ASP A 145 -1.51 -16.45 -4.28
CA ASP A 145 -2.22 -16.12 -3.04
C ASP A 145 -2.11 -14.62 -2.73
N VAL A 146 -3.22 -14.05 -2.27
CA VAL A 146 -3.32 -12.66 -1.83
C VAL A 146 -3.78 -12.60 -0.38
N GLY A 147 -3.21 -11.69 0.39
CA GLY A 147 -3.56 -11.53 1.81
C GLY A 147 -2.84 -10.35 2.45
N GLY A 148 -3.02 -10.20 3.76
CA GLY A 148 -2.47 -9.09 4.54
C GLY A 148 -3.33 -7.83 4.51
N SER A 149 -2.95 -6.85 5.33
CA SER A 149 -3.55 -5.53 5.41
C SER A 149 -2.46 -4.48 5.66
N LYS A 150 -2.63 -3.30 5.06
CA LYS A 150 -1.80 -2.12 5.38
C LYS A 150 -2.14 -1.54 6.75
N ASP A 151 -3.34 -1.84 7.25
CA ASP A 151 -3.83 -1.40 8.55
C ASP A 151 -3.45 -2.43 9.63
N ALA A 152 -3.11 -1.95 10.82
CA ALA A 152 -2.98 -2.80 11.99
C ALA A 152 -4.35 -3.38 12.35
N VAL A 153 -4.40 -4.69 12.52
CA VAL A 153 -5.59 -5.37 13.06
C VAL A 153 -5.70 -4.99 14.54
N VAL A 154 -6.64 -4.10 14.85
CA VAL A 154 -6.96 -3.77 16.25
C VAL A 154 -7.63 -5.01 16.84
N VAL A 155 -6.88 -5.74 17.68
CA VAL A 155 -7.46 -6.85 18.45
C VAL A 155 -8.53 -6.25 19.35
N ALA A 156 -9.78 -6.68 19.16
CA ALA A 156 -10.88 -6.28 20.00
C ALA A 156 -10.53 -6.62 21.45
N HIS A 157 -10.48 -5.60 22.30
CA HIS A 157 -10.33 -5.73 23.73
C HIS A 157 -11.29 -4.76 24.41
N THR A 158 -11.54 -4.99 25.70
CA THR A 158 -12.48 -4.17 26.47
C THR A 158 -11.73 -3.45 27.58
N HIS A 159 -12.05 -2.18 27.77
CA HIS A 159 -11.61 -1.44 28.94
C HIS A 159 -12.65 -1.64 30.05
N GLY A 160 -12.24 -2.34 31.11
CA GLY A 160 -13.05 -2.46 32.31
C GLY A 160 -12.73 -1.32 33.27
N ALA A 161 -13.74 -0.56 33.67
CA ALA A 161 -13.62 0.35 34.78
C ALA A 161 -14.55 -0.07 35.91
N SER A 162 -14.03 -0.07 37.13
CA SER A 162 -14.81 -0.37 38.33
C SER A 162 -14.62 0.73 39.36
N SER A 163 -15.69 1.09 40.05
CA SER A 163 -15.62 1.85 41.29
C SER A 163 -16.08 0.93 42.42
N ASN A 164 -15.39 1.01 43.55
CA ASN A 164 -15.87 0.45 44.80
C ASN A 164 -17.17 1.21 45.17
N SER A 165 -18.32 0.54 45.04
CA SER A 165 -19.63 1.08 45.42
C SER A 165 -19.86 1.05 46.94
N THR A 166 -18.97 1.63 47.74
CA THR A 166 -19.25 1.87 49.16
C THR A 166 -18.36 2.98 49.74
N GLY A 167 -18.50 4.19 49.19
CA GLY A 167 -18.07 5.41 49.87
C GLY A 167 -18.95 5.67 51.11
N SER A 168 -18.83 4.83 52.13
CA SER A 168 -19.51 5.01 53.42
C SER A 168 -18.86 6.16 54.17
N HIS A 169 -19.46 7.34 54.07
CA HIS A 169 -19.12 8.47 54.92
C HIS A 169 -20.32 8.81 55.82
N SER A 170 -20.03 9.40 56.97
CA SER A 170 -21.04 9.78 57.98
C SER A 170 -21.06 11.29 58.13
N HIS A 171 -22.26 11.86 58.25
CA HIS A 171 -22.41 13.26 58.63
C HIS A 171 -22.65 13.35 60.14
N SER A 172 -22.03 14.34 60.77
CA SER A 172 -22.28 14.71 62.16
C SER A 172 -22.47 16.21 62.28
N GLY A 173 -23.43 16.63 63.10
CA GLY A 173 -23.66 18.04 63.43
C GLY A 173 -23.94 18.21 64.92
N THR A 174 -23.68 19.42 65.43
CA THR A 174 -23.98 19.83 66.81
C THR A 174 -24.85 21.07 66.80
N THR A 175 -25.91 21.10 67.61
CA THR A 175 -26.68 22.33 67.83
C THR A 175 -26.04 23.17 68.93
N ALA A 176 -26.04 24.50 68.78
CA ALA A 176 -25.62 25.39 69.87
C ALA A 176 -26.55 25.20 71.09
N SER A 177 -26.00 25.28 72.30
CA SER A 177 -26.78 25.13 73.53
C SER A 177 -27.85 26.22 73.58
N GLY A 178 -29.12 25.82 73.50
CA GLY A 178 -30.22 26.67 73.93
C GLY A 178 -29.97 27.00 75.39
N GLY A 179 -29.77 28.28 75.70
CA GLY A 179 -29.43 28.73 77.06
C GLY A 179 -30.44 28.26 78.11
N THR A 180 -30.02 28.33 79.37
CA THR A 180 -30.80 27.86 80.52
C THR A 180 -32.16 28.58 80.62
N HIS A 181 -33.21 27.82 80.86
CA HIS A 181 -34.53 28.36 81.21
C HIS A 181 -35.04 27.77 82.54
N SER A 182 -35.98 28.48 83.17
CA SER A 182 -36.63 28.09 84.43
C SER A 182 -38.14 28.36 84.35
N HIS A 183 -38.94 27.52 84.99
CA HIS A 183 -40.39 27.70 85.09
C HIS A 183 -40.77 28.25 86.46
N THR A 184 -41.78 29.14 86.50
CA THR A 184 -42.40 29.61 87.74
C THR A 184 -43.77 28.97 87.94
N THR A 185 -44.03 28.48 89.14
CA THR A 185 -45.38 28.07 89.56
C THR A 185 -45.80 28.94 90.73
N ALA A 186 -46.96 29.59 90.62
CA ALA A 186 -47.49 30.45 91.68
C ALA A 186 -48.32 29.62 92.68
N ILE A 187 -47.92 29.58 93.94
CA ILE A 187 -48.75 29.05 95.02
C ILE A 187 -49.42 30.26 95.69
N LYS A 188 -50.75 30.40 95.52
CA LYS A 188 -51.52 31.42 96.23
C LYS A 188 -51.85 30.90 97.63
N VAL A 189 -51.35 31.57 98.67
CA VAL A 189 -51.73 31.31 100.06
C VAL A 189 -52.63 32.46 100.52
N SER A 190 -53.91 32.19 100.72
CA SER A 190 -54.87 33.15 101.29
C SER A 190 -55.09 32.81 102.76
N SER A 191 -54.49 33.56 103.68
CA SER A 191 -54.73 33.43 105.12
C SER A 191 -55.87 34.35 105.55
N SER A 192 -57.05 33.78 105.79
CA SER A 192 -58.22 34.47 106.38
C SER A 192 -58.44 34.11 107.84
N ASN A 193 -57.42 33.64 108.57
CA ASN A 193 -57.58 33.34 109.99
C ASN A 193 -56.30 33.61 110.80
N SER A 194 -56.39 34.54 111.75
CA SER A 194 -55.33 35.14 112.55
C SER A 194 -54.74 34.22 113.65
N ALA A 195 -54.79 32.90 113.46
CA ALA A 195 -54.26 31.89 114.38
C ALA A 195 -53.20 30.99 113.74
N LEU A 196 -52.68 31.35 112.56
CA LEU A 196 -51.51 30.70 111.96
C LEU A 196 -50.24 31.39 112.45
N SER A 197 -49.87 31.11 113.70
CA SER A 197 -48.46 31.14 114.09
C SER A 197 -47.76 30.14 113.19
N ALA A 198 -47.00 30.65 112.22
CA ALA A 198 -46.28 29.84 111.25
C ALA A 198 -45.43 28.82 112.01
N VAL A 199 -45.91 27.58 112.03
CA VAL A 199 -45.14 26.40 112.32
C VAL A 199 -44.04 26.39 111.28
N TRP A 200 -42.87 26.95 111.61
CA TRP A 200 -41.64 26.80 110.83
C TRP A 200 -41.09 25.39 111.05
N THR A 201 -41.91 24.37 110.80
CA THR A 201 -41.39 23.08 110.36
C THR A 201 -41.40 23.12 108.85
N THR A 202 -40.36 23.67 108.24
CA THR A 202 -39.97 23.21 106.90
C THR A 202 -39.36 21.82 107.07
N SER A 203 -40.19 20.86 107.48
CA SER A 203 -40.00 19.45 107.21
C SER A 203 -40.46 19.17 105.78
N PHE A 204 -39.81 19.86 104.84
CA PHE A 204 -39.74 19.51 103.44
C PHE A 204 -38.29 19.74 103.09
N GLY A 205 -37.54 18.64 102.93
CA GLY A 205 -36.08 18.59 102.79
C GLY A 205 -35.57 19.23 101.51
N TYR A 206 -35.71 20.55 101.41
CA TYR A 206 -35.06 21.36 100.39
C TYR A 206 -33.87 22.06 101.04
N THR A 207 -32.68 21.47 100.89
CA THR A 207 -31.43 22.22 101.04
C THR A 207 -31.31 23.17 99.85
N SER A 208 -31.94 24.34 99.93
CA SER A 208 -31.70 25.40 98.96
C SER A 208 -30.30 25.98 99.20
N ALA A 209 -29.33 25.46 98.43
CA ALA A 209 -28.10 26.17 98.13
C ALA A 209 -28.46 27.42 97.32
N GLY A 210 -28.78 28.51 98.02
CA GLY A 210 -29.19 29.78 97.41
C GLY A 210 -29.86 30.64 98.45
N GLY A 211 -29.11 31.60 98.99
CA GLY A 211 -29.40 32.31 100.23
C GLY A 211 -30.84 32.81 100.38
N SER A 212 -31.51 32.31 101.41
CA SER A 212 -32.76 32.88 101.91
C SER A 212 -32.45 34.16 102.68
N ARG A 213 -32.55 35.32 102.00
CA ARG A 213 -32.65 36.62 102.70
C ARG A 213 -34.11 36.82 103.07
N VAL A 214 -34.49 36.33 104.25
CA VAL A 214 -35.77 36.71 104.85
C VAL A 214 -35.61 38.13 105.40
N GLY A 215 -35.95 39.12 104.57
CA GLY A 215 -36.20 40.48 105.04
C GLY A 215 -37.39 40.47 105.99
N GLY A 216 -37.26 41.11 107.15
CA GLY A 216 -38.27 41.15 108.19
C GLY A 216 -39.64 41.54 107.64
N VAL A 217 -40.64 40.68 107.86
CA VAL A 217 -42.02 40.92 107.44
C VAL A 217 -42.75 41.72 108.51
N SER A 218 -43.04 42.98 108.19
CA SER A 218 -44.07 43.78 108.83
C SER A 218 -45.44 43.28 108.36
N ASN A 219 -46.32 43.05 109.33
CA ASN A 219 -47.65 42.47 109.22
C ASN A 219 -48.65 43.42 108.53
N ASP A 220 -48.65 43.53 107.18
CA ASP A 220 -49.86 43.87 106.38
C ASP A 220 -49.65 43.84 104.84
N SER A 221 -49.22 42.73 104.23
CA SER A 221 -49.19 42.64 102.75
C SER A 221 -49.18 41.19 102.24
N TYR A 222 -50.16 40.87 101.40
CA TYR A 222 -50.26 39.65 100.59
C TYR A 222 -48.93 39.37 99.88
N THR A 223 -48.16 38.40 100.38
CA THR A 223 -46.88 38.01 99.79
C THR A 223 -47.08 36.75 98.95
N ALA A 224 -47.18 36.93 97.63
CA ALA A 224 -47.17 35.82 96.70
C ALA A 224 -45.74 35.22 96.64
N TYR A 225 -45.58 34.01 97.17
CA TYR A 225 -44.34 33.25 97.10
C TYR A 225 -44.26 32.50 95.76
N TYR A 226 -43.26 32.82 94.93
CA TYR A 226 -43.01 32.19 93.63
C TYR A 226 -41.73 31.34 93.70
N PRO A 227 -41.80 30.05 94.06
CA PRO A 227 -40.64 29.18 93.98
C PRO A 227 -40.28 28.93 92.51
N TYR A 228 -39.02 29.15 92.16
CA TYR A 228 -38.45 28.72 90.88
C TYR A 228 -38.07 27.24 90.98
N THR A 229 -38.34 26.48 89.92
CA THR A 229 -37.69 25.16 89.77
C THR A 229 -36.21 25.37 89.42
N SER A 230 -35.33 24.48 89.89
CA SER A 230 -33.91 24.52 89.55
C SER A 230 -33.73 24.33 88.04
N SER A 231 -32.96 25.23 87.40
CA SER A 231 -32.74 25.14 85.95
C SER A 231 -32.04 23.84 85.59
N GLY A 232 -32.57 23.10 84.61
CA GLY A 232 -32.06 21.79 84.18
C GLY A 232 -30.67 21.80 83.55
N GLY A 233 -30.01 22.95 83.50
CA GLY A 233 -28.67 23.12 82.92
C GLY A 233 -28.68 23.19 81.39
N ALA A 234 -27.64 23.82 80.85
CA ALA A 234 -27.35 23.84 79.43
C ALA A 234 -27.06 22.42 78.93
N HIS A 235 -27.68 21.99 77.84
CA HIS A 235 -27.32 20.75 77.18
C HIS A 235 -27.39 20.87 75.67
N SER A 236 -26.63 19.99 75.01
CA SER A 236 -26.54 19.90 73.56
C SER A 236 -27.07 18.55 73.10
N HIS A 237 -27.64 18.53 71.90
CA HIS A 237 -27.98 17.29 71.22
C HIS A 237 -26.93 16.98 70.16
N THR A 238 -26.59 15.72 70.05
CA THR A 238 -25.87 15.16 68.91
C THR A 238 -26.85 14.30 68.12
N PHE A 239 -26.79 14.40 66.79
CA PHE A 239 -27.46 13.45 65.92
C PHE A 239 -26.49 12.95 64.86
N SER A 240 -26.70 11.70 64.45
CA SER A 240 -25.99 11.06 63.36
C SER A 240 -27.05 10.54 62.40
N THR A 241 -26.92 10.87 61.11
CA THR A 241 -27.83 10.37 60.09
C THR A 241 -27.39 8.98 59.64
N ASN A 242 -28.33 8.11 59.25
CA ASN A 242 -27.97 6.84 58.62
C ASN A 242 -27.26 7.06 57.27
N THR A 243 -26.41 6.11 56.88
CA THR A 243 -25.63 6.16 55.64
C THR A 243 -26.54 6.01 54.42
N THR A 244 -27.12 7.10 53.93
CA THR A 244 -27.79 7.10 52.62
C THR A 244 -27.56 8.42 51.89
N GLY A 245 -26.32 8.64 51.45
CA GLY A 245 -26.03 9.60 50.39
C GLY A 245 -25.93 8.84 49.08
N SER A 246 -26.94 8.94 48.21
CA SER A 246 -26.84 8.42 46.84
C SER A 246 -25.95 9.36 46.03
N HIS A 247 -24.68 9.01 45.84
CA HIS A 247 -23.81 9.68 44.89
C HIS A 247 -23.42 8.73 43.75
N THR A 248 -23.20 9.29 42.57
CA THR A 248 -22.78 8.56 41.38
C THR A 248 -21.29 8.75 41.15
N HIS A 249 -20.56 7.67 40.85
CA HIS A 249 -19.24 7.77 40.24
C HIS A 249 -19.41 7.88 38.73
N THR A 250 -19.07 9.03 38.15
CA THR A 250 -18.89 9.12 36.71
C THR A 250 -17.52 8.54 36.39
N ILE A 251 -17.48 7.31 35.87
CA ILE A 251 -16.25 6.77 35.30
C ILE A 251 -16.27 7.04 33.80
N THR A 252 -15.42 7.95 33.37
CA THR A 252 -15.12 8.14 31.95
C THR A 252 -13.94 7.23 31.62
N VAL A 253 -14.15 6.30 30.69
CA VAL A 253 -13.04 5.62 30.02
C VAL A 253 -12.78 6.41 28.75
N ASP A 254 -11.64 7.09 28.70
CA ASP A 254 -11.24 7.79 27.49
C ASP A 254 -11.02 6.77 26.37
N SER A 255 -11.42 7.14 25.16
CA SER A 255 -11.12 6.36 23.96
C SER A 255 -9.65 6.60 23.59
N GLU A 256 -8.72 6.12 24.42
CA GLU A 256 -7.29 6.15 24.14
C GLU A 256 -6.94 5.02 23.18
N GLY A 257 -7.17 5.28 21.90
CA GLY A 257 -6.78 4.41 20.81
C GLY A 257 -6.32 5.24 19.64
N GLU A 258 -5.16 4.89 19.09
CA GLU A 258 -4.72 5.40 17.80
C GLU A 258 -5.40 4.59 16.69
N SER A 259 -5.74 5.24 15.59
CA SER A 259 -6.24 4.52 14.41
C SER A 259 -5.23 3.46 13.99
N GLY A 260 -5.72 2.24 13.73
CA GLY A 260 -4.92 1.18 13.11
C GLY A 260 -4.58 1.44 11.64
N ILE A 261 -5.18 2.47 11.02
CA ILE A 261 -4.98 2.78 9.61
C ILE A 261 -3.51 3.08 9.32
N ASP A 262 -2.94 2.40 8.32
CA ASP A 262 -1.55 2.52 7.88
C ASP A 262 -0.49 2.25 8.98
N LYS A 263 -0.89 1.66 10.11
CA LYS A 263 0.03 1.33 11.22
C LYS A 263 0.84 0.05 11.00
N ASN A 264 0.55 -0.72 9.96
CA ASN A 264 1.32 -1.89 9.57
C ASN A 264 2.28 -1.61 8.40
N LEU A 265 2.49 -0.33 8.06
CA LEU A 265 3.37 0.09 6.97
C LEU A 265 4.67 0.71 7.51
N PRO A 266 5.81 0.00 7.48
CA PRO A 266 7.10 0.61 7.81
C PRO A 266 7.47 1.68 6.75
N PRO A 267 8.41 2.60 7.05
CA PRO A 267 8.94 3.52 6.05
C PRO A 267 9.33 2.78 4.76
N TYR A 268 8.83 3.24 3.62
CA TYR A 268 8.97 2.53 2.35
C TYR A 268 9.43 3.44 1.21
N TYR A 269 10.05 2.81 0.20
CA TYR A 269 10.38 3.41 -1.09
C TYR A 269 9.71 2.57 -2.18
N ALA A 270 8.80 3.17 -2.93
CA ALA A 270 7.98 2.44 -3.90
C ALA A 270 8.71 2.27 -5.24
N LEU A 271 8.79 1.01 -5.71
CA LEU A 271 9.23 0.61 -7.03
C LEU A 271 8.08 -0.10 -7.73
N ALA A 272 7.99 0.04 -9.05
CA ALA A 272 7.00 -0.70 -9.83
C ALA A 272 7.47 -2.14 -10.03
N TYR A 273 6.55 -3.09 -9.90
CA TYR A 273 6.78 -4.46 -10.39
C TYR A 273 6.47 -4.50 -11.88
N ILE A 274 7.44 -4.88 -12.71
CA ILE A 274 7.25 -5.09 -14.14
C ILE A 274 7.54 -6.53 -14.52
N MET A 275 6.77 -7.08 -15.45
CA MET A 275 6.92 -8.46 -15.92
C MET A 275 7.40 -8.47 -17.37
N LYS A 276 8.37 -9.32 -17.69
CA LYS A 276 8.76 -9.62 -19.06
C LYS A 276 7.58 -10.29 -19.79
N LEU A 277 7.15 -9.70 -20.91
CA LEU A 277 6.14 -10.26 -21.80
C LEU A 277 6.66 -11.39 -22.68
#